data_AF-A0A7C1G9U0-F1
#
_entry.id   AF-A0A7C1G9U0-F1
#
_cell.length_a   1.000
_cell.length_b   1.000
_cell.length_c   1.000
_cell.angle_alpha   90.00
_cell.angle_beta   90.00
_cell.angle_gamma   90.00
#
_symmetry.space_group_name_H-M   'P 1'
#
loop_
_entity.id
_entity.type
_entity.pdbx_description
1 polymer ?
#
loop_
_entity_poly.entity_id
_entity_poly.type
_entity_poly.pdbx_seq_one_letter_code
_entity_poly.pdbx_strand_id
1 'polypeptide(L)'
;MEQILPNVSSLLIKIGAIIALILGLFKIIQGIIILLFSHGISALLGTLFPAASTLINLIPIGGTILAAIWIILGAIIAAIGFALLKIPVPISQQDRGKWVGILAVLLALALIFGSGSLAAAIGIALLGLVLAPATPTPPPTKEQK
;
A
#
# COMPACT_ATOMS: atom_id res chain seq x y z
N MET A 1 -15.78 -29.39 -7.56
CA MET A 1 -15.27 -28.03 -7.90
C MET A 1 -15.08 -27.12 -6.67
N GLU A 2 -15.46 -27.55 -5.45
CA GLU A 2 -15.39 -26.73 -4.22
C GLU A 2 -13.98 -26.46 -3.65
N GLN A 3 -12.94 -27.23 -4.01
CA GLN A 3 -11.57 -27.01 -3.52
C GLN A 3 -10.74 -26.04 -4.36
N ILE A 4 -11.20 -25.64 -5.55
CA ILE A 4 -10.41 -24.80 -6.47
C ILE A 4 -10.56 -23.30 -6.10
N LEU A 5 -11.76 -22.88 -5.71
CA LEU A 5 -12.07 -21.49 -5.33
C LEU A 5 -11.27 -20.95 -4.13
N PRO A 6 -11.06 -21.73 -3.05
CA PRO A 6 -10.22 -21.32 -1.92
C PRO A 6 -8.76 -21.09 -2.32
N ASN A 7 -8.23 -21.94 -3.21
CA ASN A 7 -6.85 -21.84 -3.68
C ASN A 7 -6.66 -20.63 -4.58
N VAL A 8 -7.61 -20.37 -5.50
CA VAL A 8 -7.54 -19.22 -6.41
C VAL A 8 -7.67 -17.90 -5.65
N SER A 9 -8.61 -17.80 -4.71
CA SER A 9 -8.79 -16.59 -3.89
C SER A 9 -7.58 -16.29 -3.00
N SER A 10 -7.01 -17.31 -2.34
CA SER A 10 -5.78 -17.17 -1.56
C SER A 10 -4.61 -16.70 -2.44
N LEU A 11 -4.49 -17.24 -3.65
CA LEU A 11 -3.42 -16.89 -4.58
C LEU A 11 -3.57 -15.43 -5.09
N LEU A 12 -4.79 -15.00 -5.42
CA LEU A 12 -5.08 -13.62 -5.82
C LEU A 12 -4.77 -12.61 -4.71
N ILE A 13 -5.17 -12.90 -3.46
CA ILE A 13 -4.87 -12.04 -2.31
C ILE A 13 -3.35 -11.93 -2.13
N LYS A 14 -2.63 -13.05 -2.18
CA LYS A 14 -1.17 -13.05 -2.05
C LYS A 14 -0.48 -12.28 -3.16
N ILE A 15 -0.89 -12.46 -4.42
CA ILE A 15 -0.32 -11.72 -5.55
C ILE A 15 -0.59 -10.21 -5.39
N GLY A 16 -1.83 -9.82 -5.12
CA GLY A 16 -2.17 -8.40 -4.90
C GLY A 16 -1.39 -7.80 -3.73
N ALA A 17 -1.23 -8.57 -2.65
CA ALA A 17 -0.46 -8.17 -1.47
C ALA A 17 1.05 -8.01 -1.76
N ILE A 18 1.65 -8.94 -2.51
CA ILE A 18 3.06 -8.85 -2.95
C ILE A 18 3.26 -7.62 -3.84
N ILE A 19 2.36 -7.40 -4.80
CA ILE A 19 2.44 -6.23 -5.69
C ILE A 19 2.36 -4.94 -4.87
N ALA A 20 1.42 -4.85 -3.92
CA ALA A 20 1.32 -3.70 -3.02
C ALA A 20 2.62 -3.51 -2.22
N LEU A 21 3.21 -4.58 -1.70
CA LEU A 21 4.46 -4.54 -0.92
C LEU A 21 5.63 -4.03 -1.78
N ILE A 22 5.78 -4.53 -3.01
CA ILE A 22 6.80 -4.08 -3.97
C ILE A 22 6.58 -2.61 -4.35
N LEU A 23 5.33 -2.20 -4.63
CA LEU A 23 5.02 -0.81 -4.93
C LEU A 23 5.33 0.11 -3.74
N GLY A 24 4.99 -0.30 -2.52
CA GLY A 24 5.30 0.44 -1.30
C GLY A 24 6.82 0.62 -1.11
N LEU A 25 7.59 -0.46 -1.25
CA LEU A 25 9.06 -0.42 -1.23
C LEU A 25 9.63 0.50 -2.30
N PHE A 26 9.11 0.44 -3.52
CA PHE A 26 9.55 1.31 -4.61
C PHE A 26 9.31 2.79 -4.29
N LYS A 27 8.16 3.13 -3.69
CA LYS A 27 7.86 4.50 -3.24
C LYS A 27 8.82 4.98 -2.14
N ILE A 28 9.17 4.10 -1.20
CA ILE A 28 10.19 4.41 -0.17
C ILE A 28 11.54 4.71 -0.83
N ILE A 29 11.96 3.87 -1.78
CA ILE A 29 13.21 4.07 -2.52
C ILE A 29 13.18 5.40 -3.29
N GLN A 30 12.07 5.71 -3.98
CA GLN A 30 11.91 7.01 -4.63
C GLN A 30 12.04 8.18 -3.66
N GLY A 31 11.43 8.08 -2.47
CA GLY A 31 11.58 9.10 -1.42
C GLY A 31 13.03 9.25 -0.96
N ILE A 32 13.74 8.15 -0.73
CA ILE A 32 15.17 8.18 -0.36
C ILE A 32 16.01 8.83 -1.47
N ILE A 33 15.75 8.51 -2.75
CA ILE A 33 16.44 9.11 -3.88
C ILE A 33 16.18 10.63 -3.92
N ILE A 34 14.94 11.08 -3.76
CA ILE A 34 14.60 12.52 -3.70
C ILE A 34 15.36 13.21 -2.56
N LEU A 35 15.47 12.54 -1.40
CA LEU A 35 16.19 13.06 -0.24
C LEU A 35 17.69 13.21 -0.55
N LEU A 36 18.33 12.18 -1.12
CA LEU A 36 19.74 12.23 -1.54
C LEU A 36 19.97 13.28 -2.62
N PHE A 37 19.10 13.35 -3.61
CA PHE A 37 19.25 14.25 -4.76
C PHE A 37 19.06 15.71 -4.37
N SER A 38 18.08 16.02 -3.50
CA SER A 38 17.86 17.38 -3.00
C SER A 38 19.04 17.90 -2.18
N HIS A 39 19.64 17.05 -1.33
CA HIS A 39 20.83 17.42 -0.57
C HIS A 39 22.07 17.53 -1.48
N GLY A 40 22.25 16.60 -2.42
CA GLY A 40 23.35 16.62 -3.38
C GLY A 40 23.32 17.82 -4.32
N ILE A 41 22.16 18.15 -4.88
CA ILE A 41 21.96 19.35 -5.71
C ILE A 41 22.19 20.62 -4.91
N SER A 42 21.67 20.70 -3.67
CA SER A 42 21.88 21.87 -2.83
C SER A 42 23.37 22.08 -2.52
N ALA A 43 24.12 21.00 -2.25
CA ALA A 43 25.55 21.09 -2.01
C ALA A 43 26.31 21.56 -3.27
N LEU A 44 25.99 20.99 -4.42
CA LEU A 44 26.62 21.35 -5.70
C LEU A 44 26.29 22.79 -6.13
N LEU A 45 25.03 23.20 -6.03
CA LEU A 45 24.64 24.57 -6.38
C LEU A 45 25.21 25.57 -5.38
N GLY A 46 25.31 25.21 -4.10
CA GLY A 46 25.88 26.08 -3.06
C GLY A 46 27.34 26.42 -3.32
N THR A 47 28.12 25.50 -3.90
CA THR A 47 29.51 25.76 -4.30
C THR A 47 29.62 26.57 -5.60
N LEU A 48 28.72 26.34 -6.56
CA LEU A 48 28.71 27.04 -7.84
C LEU A 48 28.16 28.48 -7.76
N PHE A 49 27.22 28.73 -6.85
CA PHE A 49 26.55 30.02 -6.71
C PHE A 49 26.48 30.49 -5.24
N PRO A 50 27.61 30.93 -4.66
CA PRO A 50 27.68 31.34 -3.26
C PRO A 50 26.72 32.49 -2.91
N ALA A 51 26.52 33.42 -3.84
CA ALA A 51 25.62 34.56 -3.71
C ALA A 51 24.13 34.17 -3.59
N ALA A 52 23.76 32.98 -4.05
CA ALA A 52 22.41 32.43 -3.94
C ALA A 52 22.29 31.34 -2.86
N SER A 53 23.31 31.15 -2.03
CA SER A 53 23.39 30.07 -1.03
C SER A 53 22.19 30.01 -0.10
N THR A 54 21.64 31.16 0.31
CA THR A 54 20.43 31.23 1.16
C THR A 54 19.21 30.64 0.46
N LEU A 55 19.04 30.90 -0.85
CA LEU A 55 17.93 30.36 -1.63
C LEU A 55 18.13 28.87 -1.92
N ILE A 56 19.36 28.46 -2.19
CA ILE A 56 19.75 27.08 -2.46
C ILE A 56 19.55 26.20 -1.22
N ASN A 57 19.79 26.74 -0.01
CA ASN A 57 19.54 26.05 1.26
C ASN A 57 18.05 25.77 1.53
N LEU A 58 17.12 26.31 0.75
CA LEU A 58 15.70 25.94 0.81
C LEU A 58 15.39 24.65 0.03
N ILE A 59 16.23 24.27 -0.94
CA ILE A 59 16.06 23.07 -1.78
C ILE A 59 16.02 21.78 -0.93
N PRO A 60 16.92 21.56 0.05
CA PRO A 60 16.85 20.40 0.92
C PRO A 60 15.57 20.35 1.76
N ILE A 61 15.03 21.50 2.16
CA ILE A 61 13.82 21.56 2.99
C ILE A 61 12.63 21.05 2.18
N GLY A 62 12.42 21.60 0.97
CA GLY A 62 11.37 21.13 0.05
C GLY A 62 11.57 19.67 -0.35
N GLY A 63 12.82 19.27 -0.63
CA GLY A 63 13.19 17.90 -0.93
C GLY A 63 12.94 16.92 0.21
N THR A 64 13.19 17.32 1.45
CA THR A 64 12.93 16.51 2.65
C THR A 64 11.43 16.32 2.88
N ILE A 65 10.64 17.39 2.74
CA ILE A 65 9.18 17.30 2.85
C ILE A 65 8.62 16.36 1.78
N LEU A 66 9.04 16.55 0.53
CA LEU A 66 8.60 15.68 -0.56
C LEU A 66 9.02 14.23 -0.31
N ALA A 67 10.29 13.98 0.02
CA ALA A 67 10.79 12.65 0.34
C ALA A 67 10.02 11.99 1.48
N ALA A 68 9.71 12.74 2.56
CA ALA A 68 8.93 12.24 3.68
C ALA A 68 7.53 11.78 3.24
N ILE A 69 6.85 12.54 2.37
CA ILE A 69 5.55 12.15 1.81
C ILE A 69 5.67 10.82 1.07
N TRP A 70 6.66 10.66 0.20
CA TRP A 70 6.86 9.43 -0.57
C TRP A 70 7.21 8.22 0.32
N ILE A 71 8.04 8.42 1.34
CA ILE A 71 8.40 7.37 2.31
C ILE A 71 7.19 6.96 3.14
N ILE A 72 6.43 7.92 3.70
CA ILE A 72 5.23 7.64 4.50
C ILE A 72 4.19 6.91 3.66
N LEU A 73 3.91 7.40 2.45
CA LEU A 73 2.95 6.77 1.55
C LEU A 73 3.38 5.34 1.20
N GLY A 74 4.67 5.16 0.85
CA GLY A 74 5.23 3.85 0.56
C GLY A 74 5.17 2.89 1.76
N ALA A 75 5.46 3.37 2.96
CA ALA A 75 5.37 2.60 4.20
C ALA A 75 3.93 2.16 4.50
N ILE A 76 2.95 3.03 4.31
CA ILE A 76 1.51 2.70 4.47
C ILE A 76 1.12 1.60 3.49
N ILE A 77 1.47 1.74 2.21
CA ILE A 77 1.16 0.76 1.16
C ILE A 77 1.84 -0.59 1.47
N ALA A 78 3.11 -0.58 1.87
CA ALA A 78 3.85 -1.78 2.23
C ALA A 78 3.26 -2.47 3.47
N ALA A 79 2.85 -1.70 4.47
CA ALA A 79 2.19 -2.21 5.67
C ALA A 79 0.85 -2.88 5.33
N ILE A 80 0.05 -2.28 4.43
CA ILE A 80 -1.20 -2.88 3.93
C ILE A 80 -0.91 -4.18 3.18
N GLY A 81 0.06 -4.19 2.26
CA GLY A 81 0.48 -5.40 1.54
C GLY A 81 0.91 -6.51 2.50
N PHE A 82 1.72 -6.18 3.51
CA PHE A 82 2.15 -7.14 4.52
C PHE A 82 1.00 -7.64 5.40
N ALA A 83 0.06 -6.78 5.76
CA ALA A 83 -1.12 -7.16 6.52
C ALA A 83 -2.04 -8.08 5.71
N LEU A 84 -2.22 -7.81 4.41
CA LEU A 84 -2.96 -8.69 3.49
C LEU A 84 -2.34 -10.09 3.40
N LEU A 85 -1.01 -10.20 3.42
CA LEU A 85 -0.31 -11.50 3.42
C LEU A 85 -0.57 -12.34 4.69
N LYS A 86 -0.88 -11.69 5.82
CA LYS A 86 -1.16 -12.35 7.09
C LYS A 86 -2.62 -12.77 7.26
N ILE A 87 -3.49 -12.40 6.33
CA ILE A 87 -4.92 -12.71 6.47
C ILE A 87 -5.13 -14.22 6.30
N PRO A 88 -5.74 -14.90 7.30
CA PRO A 88 -6.07 -16.31 7.17
C PRO A 88 -7.20 -16.48 6.16
N VAL A 89 -7.03 -17.41 5.21
CA VAL A 89 -8.08 -17.86 4.29
C VAL A 89 -8.48 -19.26 4.75
N PRO A 90 -9.76 -19.55 5.11
CA PRO A 90 -10.98 -18.73 4.97
C PRO A 90 -11.08 -17.54 5.94
N ILE A 91 -11.68 -16.43 5.48
CA ILE A 91 -11.82 -15.17 6.21
C ILE A 91 -13.17 -15.08 6.94
N SER A 92 -13.21 -14.50 8.14
CA SER A 92 -14.46 -14.18 8.83
C SER A 92 -15.29 -13.14 8.06
N GLN A 93 -16.61 -13.28 7.99
CA GLN A 93 -17.50 -12.31 7.31
C GLN A 93 -17.27 -10.86 7.79
N GLN A 94 -17.05 -10.68 9.09
CA GLN A 94 -16.82 -9.37 9.69
C GLN A 94 -15.49 -8.74 9.25
N ASP A 95 -14.42 -9.52 9.19
CA ASP A 95 -13.11 -9.02 8.76
C ASP A 95 -13.07 -8.82 7.25
N ARG A 96 -13.80 -9.64 6.49
CA ARG A 96 -13.98 -9.46 5.05
C ARG A 96 -14.54 -8.08 4.72
N GLY A 97 -15.62 -7.67 5.40
CA GLY A 97 -16.24 -6.36 5.20
C GLY A 97 -15.28 -5.20 5.52
N LYS A 98 -14.51 -5.31 6.62
CA LYS A 98 -13.50 -4.30 6.97
C LYS A 98 -12.41 -4.18 5.91
N TRP A 99 -11.87 -5.30 5.45
CA TRP A 99 -10.82 -5.33 4.43
C TRP A 99 -11.31 -4.84 3.07
N VAL A 100 -12.53 -5.21 2.66
CA VAL A 100 -13.16 -4.65 1.45
C VAL A 100 -13.32 -3.14 1.58
N GLY A 101 -13.79 -2.64 2.73
CA GLY A 101 -13.92 -1.20 2.97
C GLY A 101 -12.58 -0.46 2.88
N ILE A 102 -11.54 -0.97 3.56
CA ILE A 102 -10.18 -0.40 3.51
C ILE A 102 -9.63 -0.40 2.09
N LEU A 103 -9.72 -1.53 1.39
CA LEU A 103 -9.26 -1.64 0.00
C LEU A 103 -10.06 -0.76 -0.96
N ALA A 104 -11.37 -0.61 -0.76
CA ALA A 104 -12.21 0.26 -1.60
C ALA A 104 -11.84 1.75 -1.43
N VAL A 105 -11.60 2.19 -0.18
CA VAL A 105 -11.12 3.55 0.09
C VAL A 105 -9.74 3.77 -0.54
N LEU A 106 -8.83 2.81 -0.40
CA LEU A 106 -7.51 2.86 -1.03
C LEU A 106 -7.62 2.87 -2.57
N LEU A 107 -8.54 2.12 -3.16
CA LEU A 107 -8.79 2.10 -4.59
C LEU A 107 -9.28 3.47 -5.08
N ALA A 108 -10.22 4.07 -4.36
CA ALA A 108 -10.73 5.41 -4.67
C ALA A 108 -9.60 6.45 -4.61
N LEU A 109 -8.77 6.41 -3.56
CA LEU A 109 -7.58 7.26 -3.45
C LEU A 109 -6.62 7.01 -4.62
N ALA A 110 -6.34 5.75 -4.95
CA ALA A 110 -5.45 5.39 -6.06
C ALA A 110 -5.91 5.96 -7.40
N LEU A 111 -7.23 5.92 -7.65
CA LEU A 111 -7.85 6.47 -8.86
C LEU A 111 -7.77 8.01 -8.88
N ILE A 112 -8.05 8.67 -7.75
CA ILE A 112 -7.94 10.14 -7.62
C ILE A 112 -6.50 10.61 -7.87
N PHE A 113 -5.52 9.90 -7.32
CA PHE A 113 -4.11 10.21 -7.51
C PHE A 113 -3.52 9.67 -8.82
N GLY A 114 -4.34 9.07 -9.70
CA GLY A 114 -3.93 8.61 -11.02
C GLY A 114 -2.91 7.44 -11.01
N SER A 115 -2.80 6.70 -9.91
CA SER A 115 -1.84 5.61 -9.78
C SER A 115 -2.43 4.30 -10.29
N GLY A 116 -2.41 4.11 -11.61
CA GLY A 116 -2.98 2.93 -12.28
C GLY A 116 -2.40 1.59 -11.78
N SER A 117 -1.10 1.54 -11.45
CA SER A 117 -0.46 0.34 -10.89
C SER A 117 -0.95 -0.01 -9.49
N LEU A 118 -1.19 1.00 -8.66
CA LEU A 118 -1.72 0.82 -7.30
C LEU A 118 -3.20 0.40 -7.35
N ALA A 119 -3.97 1.02 -8.26
CA ALA A 119 -5.36 0.65 -8.49
C ALA A 119 -5.49 -0.81 -8.99
N ALA A 120 -4.60 -1.25 -9.90
CA ALA A 120 -4.57 -2.63 -10.36
C ALA A 120 -4.25 -3.61 -9.22
N ALA A 121 -3.24 -3.32 -8.39
CA ALA A 121 -2.86 -4.15 -7.26
C ALA A 121 -4.01 -4.31 -6.25
N ILE A 122 -4.68 -3.21 -5.92
CA ILE A 122 -5.83 -3.18 -5.02
C ILE A 122 -7.04 -3.89 -5.64
N GLY A 123 -7.28 -3.70 -6.95
CA GLY A 123 -8.36 -4.38 -7.67
C GLY A 123 -8.19 -5.90 -7.67
N ILE A 124 -6.96 -6.39 -7.87
CA ILE A 124 -6.63 -7.82 -7.79
C ILE A 124 -6.85 -8.34 -6.36
N ALA A 125 -6.40 -7.60 -5.35
CA ALA A 125 -6.61 -7.96 -3.95
C ALA A 125 -8.10 -7.99 -3.58
N LEU A 126 -8.90 -7.02 -4.06
CA LEU A 126 -10.36 -6.96 -3.88
C LEU A 126 -11.05 -8.16 -4.54
N LEU A 127 -10.70 -8.49 -5.78
CA LEU A 127 -11.22 -9.68 -6.46
C LEU A 127 -10.92 -10.96 -5.68
N GLY A 128 -9.67 -11.11 -5.20
CA GLY A 128 -9.30 -12.22 -4.33
C GLY A 128 -10.13 -12.26 -3.05
N LEU A 129 -10.35 -11.11 -2.41
CA LEU A 129 -11.11 -11.00 -1.17
C LEU A 129 -12.61 -11.27 -1.38
N VAL A 130 -13.20 -10.86 -2.50
CA VAL A 130 -14.61 -11.11 -2.89
C VAL A 130 -14.85 -12.55 -3.36
N LEU A 131 -13.79 -13.25 -3.78
CA LEU A 131 -13.86 -14.67 -4.11
C LEU A 131 -13.49 -15.60 -2.93
N ALA A 132 -12.91 -15.07 -1.84
CA ALA A 132 -12.51 -15.86 -0.69
C ALA A 132 -13.70 -16.54 0.04
N PRO A 133 -13.62 -17.83 0.38
CA PRO A 133 -14.68 -18.48 1.14
C PRO A 133 -14.82 -17.83 2.53
N ALA A 134 -16.06 -17.56 2.92
CA ALA A 134 -16.38 -17.07 4.25
C ALA A 134 -16.34 -18.24 5.25
N THR A 135 -15.76 -18.03 6.43
CA THR A 135 -15.88 -19.00 7.53
C THR A 135 -17.38 -19.13 7.88
N PRO A 136 -17.96 -20.35 7.88
CA PRO A 136 -19.35 -20.52 8.28
C PRO A 136 -19.51 -20.05 9.73
N THR A 137 -20.40 -19.09 9.96
CA THR A 137 -20.76 -18.64 11.31
C THR A 137 -21.36 -19.84 12.04
N PRO A 138 -20.83 -20.26 13.20
CA PRO A 138 -21.45 -21.34 13.95
C PRO A 138 -22.90 -20.93 14.26
N PRO A 139 -23.89 -21.84 14.07
CA PRO A 139 -25.27 -21.52 14.38
C PRO A 139 -25.39 -21.11 15.85
N PRO A 140 -26.30 -20.17 16.20
CA PRO A 140 -26.53 -19.82 17.58
C PRO A 140 -26.90 -21.10 18.33
N THR A 141 -26.08 -21.48 19.31
CA THR A 141 -26.41 -22.53 20.26
C THR A 141 -27.70 -22.11 20.92
N LYS A 142 -28.82 -22.71 20.51
CA LYS A 142 -30.04 -22.66 21.31
C LYS A 142 -29.68 -23.35 22.61
N GLU A 143 -29.41 -22.57 23.66
CA GLU A 143 -29.41 -23.07 25.02
C GLU A 143 -30.77 -23.75 25.22
N GLN A 144 -30.79 -25.08 25.12
CA GLN A 144 -31.89 -25.87 25.62
C GLN A 144 -31.85 -25.77 27.13
N LYS A 145 -32.74 -24.96 27.68
CA LYS A 145 -33.16 -25.04 29.08
C LYS A 145 -34.67 -24.95 29.15
#